data_AF-A0A5B9QGM4-F1
#
_entry.id   AF-A0A5B9QGM4-F1
#
_cell.length_a   1.000
_cell.length_b   1.000
_cell.length_c   1.000
_cell.angle_alpha   90.00
_cell.angle_beta   90.00
_cell.angle_gamma   90.00
#
_symmetry.space_group_name_H-M   'P 1'
#
loop_
_entity.id
_entity.type
_entity.pdbx_description
1 polymer ?
#
loop_
_entity_poly.entity_id
_entity_poly.type
_entity_poly.pdbx_seq_one_letter_code
_entity_poly.pdbx_strand_id
1 'polypeptide(L)'
;MSLTQSDIDNFHSFASQELPHCDAGQGLEDLVKKWRIQREQIETLNSLHRGIEDAEAGRMRDLNAVDASIREAIGFPARRQ
;
A
#
# COMPACT_ATOMS: atom_id res chain seq x y z
N MET A 1 -1.79 5.57 13.47
CA MET A 1 -2.77 4.55 13.06
C MET A 1 -3.03 3.66 14.27
N SER A 2 -4.29 3.45 14.64
CA SER A 2 -4.67 2.55 15.74
C SER A 2 -4.69 1.11 15.21
N LEU A 3 -4.15 0.16 15.96
CA LEU A 3 -4.25 -1.27 15.67
C LEU A 3 -5.71 -1.70 15.84
N THR A 4 -6.32 -2.25 14.79
CA THR A 4 -7.71 -2.72 14.82
C THR A 4 -7.78 -4.19 15.22
N GLN A 5 -8.95 -4.66 15.67
CA GLN A 5 -9.17 -6.09 15.94
C GLN A 5 -8.92 -6.94 14.68
N SER A 6 -9.31 -6.44 13.51
CA SER A 6 -9.06 -7.12 12.25
C SER A 6 -7.57 -7.26 11.95
N ASP A 7 -6.73 -6.28 12.31
CA ASP A 7 -5.28 -6.40 12.17
C ASP A 7 -4.72 -7.53 13.05
N ILE A 8 -5.26 -7.70 14.26
CA ILE A 8 -4.87 -8.77 15.19
C ILE A 8 -5.27 -10.14 14.65
N ASP A 9 -6.52 -10.28 14.17
CA ASP A 9 -7.03 -11.53 13.62
C ASP A 9 -6.27 -11.95 12.36
N ASN A 10 -5.94 -10.98 11.49
CA ASN A 10 -5.14 -11.21 10.29
C ASN A 10 -3.71 -11.64 10.62
N PHE A 11 -3.09 -11.01 11.63
CA PHE A 11 -1.77 -11.43 12.09
C PHE A 11 -1.80 -12.83 12.69
N HIS A 12 -2.82 -13.17 13.48
CA HIS A 12 -2.96 -14.51 14.06
C HIS A 12 -3.12 -15.58 12.97
N SER A 13 -3.94 -15.31 11.95
CA SER A 13 -4.08 -16.20 10.80
C SER A 13 -2.75 -16.37 10.06
N PHE A 14 -2.04 -15.27 9.77
CA PHE A 14 -0.72 -15.31 9.14
C PHE A 14 0.28 -16.13 9.96
N ALA A 15 0.39 -15.84 11.26
CA ALA A 15 1.31 -16.52 12.15
C ALA A 15 1.01 -18.03 12.22
N SER A 16 -0.26 -18.42 12.28
CA SER A 16 -0.65 -19.85 12.28
C SER A 16 -0.24 -20.61 11.02
N GLN A 17 -0.15 -19.93 9.87
CA GLN A 17 0.27 -20.51 8.60
C GLN A 17 1.79 -20.55 8.45
N GLU A 18 2.50 -19.60 9.05
CA GLU A 18 3.96 -19.43 8.91
C GLU A 18 4.76 -20.15 10.01
N LEU A 19 4.21 -20.28 11.21
CA LEU A 19 4.85 -20.98 12.33
C LEU A 19 5.32 -22.41 12.00
N PRO A 20 4.57 -23.24 11.23
CA PRO A 20 5.04 -24.57 10.82
C PRO A 20 6.25 -24.55 9.87
N HIS A 21 6.52 -23.41 9.22
CA HIS A 21 7.58 -23.22 8.24
C HIS A 21 8.77 -22.42 8.80
N CYS A 22 8.68 -21.98 10.07
CA CYS A 22 9.79 -21.31 10.74
C CYS A 22 10.82 -22.34 11.21
N ASP A 23 12.03 -22.23 10.69
CA ASP A 23 13.18 -22.96 11.24
C ASP A 23 13.45 -22.53 12.69
N ALA A 24 14.09 -23.40 13.47
CA ALA A 24 14.35 -23.24 14.91
C ALA A 24 15.11 -21.95 15.30
N GLY A 25 15.56 -21.14 14.35
CA GLY A 25 16.22 -19.85 14.55
C GLY A 25 15.35 -18.60 14.29
N GLN A 26 14.12 -18.75 13.75
CA GLN A 26 13.24 -17.61 13.48
C GLN A 26 12.39 -17.27 14.71
N GLY A 27 12.55 -16.05 15.21
CA GLY A 27 11.80 -15.55 16.35
C GLY A 27 10.46 -14.93 15.95
N LEU A 28 9.63 -14.63 16.97
CA LEU A 28 8.40 -13.85 16.79
C LEU A 28 8.66 -12.50 16.10
N GLU A 29 9.82 -11.90 16.33
CA GLU A 29 10.20 -10.64 15.68
C GLU A 29 10.34 -10.79 14.15
N ASP A 30 10.87 -11.91 13.68
CA ASP A 30 11.05 -12.19 12.25
C ASP A 30 9.69 -12.43 11.57
N LEU A 31 8.78 -13.12 12.25
CA LEU A 31 7.39 -13.28 11.83
C LEU A 31 6.69 -11.92 11.69
N VAL A 32 6.85 -11.02 12.66
CA VAL A 32 6.26 -9.67 12.59
C VAL A 32 6.86 -8.86 11.44
N LYS A 33 8.18 -8.94 11.20
CA LYS A 33 8.84 -8.30 10.06
C LYS A 33 8.30 -8.83 8.74
N LYS A 34 8.19 -10.15 8.59
CA LYS A 34 7.65 -10.81 7.39
C LYS A 34 6.20 -10.39 7.13
N TRP A 35 5.37 -10.36 8.18
CA TRP A 35 3.98 -9.90 8.07
C TRP A 35 3.87 -8.47 7.57
N ARG A 36 4.69 -7.55 8.08
CA ARG A 36 4.70 -6.14 7.62
C ARG A 36 5.03 -6.03 6.15
N ILE A 37 6.08 -6.73 5.70
CA ILE A 37 6.50 -6.73 4.29
C ILE A 37 5.36 -7.25 3.40
N GLN A 38 4.73 -8.36 3.79
CA GLN A 38 3.64 -8.93 3.00
C GLN A 38 2.42 -8.01 2.95
N ARG A 39 2.09 -7.35 4.06
CA ARG A 39 1.00 -6.37 4.11
C ARG A 39 1.28 -5.19 3.18
N GLU A 40 2.48 -4.62 3.21
CA GLU A 40 2.90 -3.54 2.31
C GLU A 40 2.82 -3.96 0.83
N GLN A 41 3.18 -5.21 0.52
CA GLN A 41 3.03 -5.77 -0.83
C GLN A 41 1.56 -5.84 -1.26
N ILE A 42 0.67 -6.32 -0.38
CA ILE A 42 -0.77 -6.40 -0.67
C ILE A 42 -1.36 -4.99 -0.88
N GLU A 43 -1.00 -4.03 -0.03
CA GLU A 43 -1.44 -2.63 -0.18
C GLU A 43 -0.94 -2.03 -1.50
N THR A 44 0.31 -2.33 -1.89
CA THR A 44 0.88 -1.93 -3.18
C THR A 44 0.10 -2.53 -4.35
N LEU A 45 -0.17 -3.84 -4.33
CA LEU A 45 -0.94 -4.52 -5.39
C LEU A 45 -2.36 -3.96 -5.50
N ASN A 46 -3.04 -3.74 -4.37
CA ASN A 46 -4.36 -3.12 -4.36
C ASN A 46 -4.33 -1.69 -4.92
N SER A 47 -3.26 -0.94 -4.65
CA SER A 47 -3.07 0.39 -5.24
C SER A 47 -2.94 0.32 -6.77
N LEU A 48 -2.15 -0.64 -7.28
CA LEU A 48 -1.98 -0.86 -8.72
C LEU A 48 -3.29 -1.27 -9.39
N HIS A 49 -4.04 -2.21 -8.81
CA HIS A 49 -5.34 -2.62 -9.35
C HIS A 49 -6.31 -1.44 -9.45
N ARG A 50 -6.42 -0.61 -8.41
CA ARG A 50 -7.25 0.61 -8.47
C ARG A 50 -6.79 1.56 -9.59
N GLY A 51 -5.48 1.71 -9.77
CA GLY A 51 -4.92 2.52 -10.86
C GLY A 51 -5.31 1.98 -12.24
N ILE A 52 -5.32 0.66 -12.43
CA ILE A 52 -5.76 0.01 -13.67
C ILE A 52 -7.27 0.21 -13.87
N GLU A 53 -8.09 -0.01 -12.85
CA GLU A 53 -9.54 0.21 -12.91
C GLU A 53 -9.89 1.67 -13.25
N ASP A 54 -9.16 2.63 -12.69
CA ASP A 54 -9.32 4.05 -13.00
C ASP A 54 -8.89 4.38 -14.43
N ALA A 55 -7.86 3.71 -14.95
CA ALA A 55 -7.44 3.82 -16.34
C ALA A 55 -8.50 3.29 -17.30
N GLU A 56 -9.00 2.08 -17.06
CA GLU A 56 -10.02 1.42 -17.87
C GLU A 56 -11.35 2.18 -17.86
N ALA A 57 -11.71 2.77 -16.72
CA ALA A 57 -12.92 3.58 -16.59
C ALA A 57 -12.76 5.01 -17.12
N GLY A 58 -11.60 5.38 -17.66
CA GLY A 58 -11.33 6.74 -18.16
C GLY A 58 -11.34 7.82 -17.06
N ARG A 59 -11.14 7.43 -15.80
CA ARG A 59 -11.08 8.34 -14.63
C ARG A 59 -9.69 8.92 -14.38
N MET A 60 -8.70 8.60 -15.22
CA MET A 60 -7.38 9.21 -15.15
C MET A 60 -7.45 10.69 -15.51
N ARG A 61 -6.88 11.53 -14.64
CA ARG A 61 -6.73 12.97 -14.91
C ARG A 61 -5.59 13.19 -15.89
N ASP A 62 -5.75 14.17 -16.76
CA ASP A 62 -4.67 14.60 -17.66
C ASP A 62 -3.45 15.06 -16.86
N LEU A 63 -2.27 14.65 -17.31
CA LEU A 63 -1.00 14.94 -16.65
C LEU A 63 -0.75 16.45 -16.52
N ASN A 64 -1.13 17.26 -17.50
CA ASN A 64 -0.94 18.71 -17.44
C ASN A 64 -1.89 19.35 -16.42
N ALA A 65 -3.12 18.82 -16.31
CA ALA A 65 -4.08 19.28 -15.31
C ALA A 65 -3.62 18.93 -13.88
N VAL A 66 -3.00 17.76 -13.70
CA VAL A 66 -2.40 17.36 -12.41
C VAL A 66 -1.19 18.24 -12.08
N ASP A 67 -0.27 18.48 -13.03
CA ASP A 67 0.90 19.36 -12.82
C ASP A 67 0.48 20.79 -12.45
N ALA A 68 -0.52 21.36 -13.14
CA ALA A 68 -1.06 22.66 -12.82
C ALA A 68 -1.65 22.71 -11.40
N SER A 69 -2.44 21.69 -11.02
CA SER A 69 -3.04 21.61 -9.69
C SER A 69 -2.01 21.45 -8.57
N ILE A 70 -0.94 20.67 -8.79
CA ILE A 70 0.16 20.53 -7.83
C ILE A 70 0.89 21.86 -7.68
N ARG A 71 1.24 22.52 -8.79
CA ARG A 71 1.91 23.83 -8.79
C ARG A 71 1.11 24.87 -8.03
N GLU A 72 -0.20 24.95 -8.27
CA GLU A 72 -1.10 25.84 -7.53
C GLU A 72 -1.10 25.54 -6.03
N ALA A 73 -1.20 24.26 -5.64
CA ALA A 73 -1.19 23.84 -4.24
C ALA A 73 0.13 24.19 -3.51
N ILE A 74 1.26 24.22 -4.22
CA ILE A 74 2.57 24.59 -3.67
C ILE A 74 2.97 26.05 -3.92
N GLY A 75 2.07 26.88 -4.47
CA GLY A 75 2.28 28.32 -4.65
C GLY A 75 3.13 28.73 -5.87
N PHE A 76 3.31 27.84 -6.85
CA PHE A 76 3.97 28.15 -8.12
C PHE A 76 2.95 28.37 -9.24
N PRO A 77 3.11 29.38 -10.12
CA PRO A 77 2.21 29.58 -11.24
C PRO A 77 2.36 28.47 -12.31
N ALA A 78 1.24 28.08 -12.92
CA ALA A 78 1.22 27.18 -14.07
C ALA A 78 2.03 27.76 -15.25
N ARG A 79 2.76 26.91 -15.98
CA ARG A 79 3.55 27.37 -17.14
C ARG A 79 2.60 27.92 -18.20
N ARG A 80 2.76 29.19 -18.57
CA ARG A 80 2.16 29.75 -19.78
C ARG A 80 2.78 29.02 -20.98
N GLN A 81 1.98 28.24 -21.69
CA GLN A 81 2.28 27.86 -23.07
C GLN A 81 1.81 28.97 -24.00
#